data_AF-A0A656PQQ5-F1
#
_entry.id   AF-A0A656PQQ5-F1
#
_cell.length_a   1.000
_cell.length_b   1.000
_cell.length_c   1.000
_cell.angle_alpha   90.00
_cell.angle_beta   90.00
_cell.angle_gamma   90.00
#
_symmetry.space_group_name_H-M   'P 1'
#
loop_
_entity.id
_entity.type
_entity.pdbx_description
1 polymer ?
#
loop_
_entity_poly.entity_id
_entity_poly.type
_entity_poly.pdbx_seq_one_letter_code
_entity_poly.pdbx_strand_id
1 'polypeptide(L)'
;MGVEEEFKHFIVLHPYLRTLSKITGLQKFSYRVVESYWLGNDTLLKAKNKDYPVLLNFFTKQGVPEWFVDELKTEKPKKFIPTHLFQVLHVGVGRASGSVPYNLESINNCMIRWGKVEKVNKKTVVVSLNSLKKVKGVYKRTLIKETFPFVEGFVTDIEVGDTVAVHWKQIVKILNEEEIKKITYWTNEVLKTVS
;
A
#
# COMPACT_ATOMS: atom_id res chain seq x y z
N MET A 1 -7.73 1.27 -24.82
CA MET A 1 -7.44 2.04 -23.58
C MET A 1 -6.32 1.29 -22.85
N GLY A 2 -5.17 1.92 -22.60
CA GLY A 2 -4.02 1.25 -21.98
C GLY A 2 -4.03 1.36 -20.45
N VAL A 3 -3.31 0.47 -19.75
CA VAL A 3 -3.22 0.44 -18.28
C VAL A 3 -2.77 1.79 -17.68
N GLU A 4 -1.89 2.52 -18.36
CA GLU A 4 -1.45 3.84 -17.92
C GLU A 4 -2.55 4.90 -17.94
N GLU A 5 -3.51 4.79 -18.86
CA GLU A 5 -4.64 5.73 -18.95
C GLU A 5 -5.59 5.52 -17.78
N GLU A 6 -5.86 4.26 -17.40
CA GLU A 6 -6.65 3.93 -16.22
C GLU A 6 -6.07 4.52 -14.95
N PHE A 7 -4.74 4.46 -14.77
CA PHE A 7 -4.10 5.00 -13.59
C PHE A 7 -4.35 6.49 -13.38
N LYS A 8 -4.55 7.29 -14.45
CA LYS A 8 -4.82 8.73 -14.33
C LYS A 8 -6.15 9.03 -13.64
N HIS A 9 -7.08 8.09 -13.64
CA HIS A 9 -8.39 8.23 -12.99
C HIS A 9 -8.36 7.89 -11.50
N PHE A 10 -7.30 7.25 -11.00
CA PHE A 10 -7.17 6.95 -9.59
C PHE A 10 -6.80 8.20 -8.79
N ILE A 11 -7.79 8.74 -8.08
CA ILE A 11 -7.73 9.99 -7.31
C ILE A 11 -6.54 10.06 -6.34
N VAL A 12 -6.14 8.93 -5.75
CA VAL A 12 -5.07 8.91 -4.74
C VAL A 12 -3.77 8.31 -5.27
N LEU A 13 -3.81 7.17 -5.99
CA LEU A 13 -2.61 6.49 -6.51
C LEU A 13 -1.77 7.38 -7.42
N HIS A 14 -2.39 8.04 -8.40
CA HIS A 14 -1.66 8.79 -9.42
C HIS A 14 -0.83 9.95 -8.84
N PRO A 15 -1.34 10.75 -7.89
CA PRO A 15 -0.55 11.72 -7.12
C PRO A 15 0.69 11.15 -6.44
N TYR A 16 0.63 9.95 -5.85
CA TYR A 16 1.81 9.30 -5.27
C TYR A 16 2.85 8.94 -6.32
N LEU A 17 2.43 8.35 -7.44
CA LEU A 17 3.35 8.00 -8.54
C LEU A 17 4.02 9.25 -9.13
N ARG A 18 3.27 10.35 -9.29
CA ARG A 18 3.83 11.65 -9.72
C ARG A 18 4.84 12.19 -8.71
N THR A 19 4.55 12.07 -7.42
CA THR A 19 5.43 12.53 -6.34
C THR A 19 6.73 11.74 -6.34
N LEU A 20 6.65 10.40 -6.35
CA LEU A 20 7.80 9.51 -6.41
C LEU A 20 8.64 9.74 -7.67
N SER A 21 8.00 9.91 -8.82
CA SER A 21 8.68 10.26 -10.08
C SER A 21 9.49 11.56 -9.94
N LYS A 22 8.88 12.60 -9.38
CA LYS A 22 9.55 13.90 -9.16
C LYS A 22 10.71 13.81 -8.16
N ILE A 23 10.56 13.06 -7.07
CA ILE A 23 11.61 12.88 -6.04
C ILE A 23 12.79 12.08 -6.60
N THR A 24 12.51 11.05 -7.40
CA THR A 24 13.52 10.07 -7.81
C THR A 24 14.19 10.40 -9.14
N GLY A 25 13.53 11.19 -10.00
CA GLY A 25 13.90 11.43 -11.39
C GLY A 25 13.52 10.28 -12.33
N LEU A 26 12.87 9.23 -11.83
CA LEU A 26 12.48 8.05 -12.61
C LEU A 26 11.15 8.29 -13.33
N GLN A 27 10.94 7.57 -14.43
CA GLN A 27 9.66 7.58 -15.14
C GLN A 27 8.53 7.11 -14.21
N LYS A 28 7.43 7.87 -14.18
CA LYS A 28 6.28 7.68 -13.29
C LYS A 28 5.70 6.26 -13.27
N PHE A 29 5.63 5.61 -14.42
CA PHE A 29 5.10 4.25 -14.56
C PHE A 29 6.20 3.18 -14.68
N SER A 30 7.46 3.55 -14.44
CA SER A 30 8.53 2.55 -14.35
C SER A 30 8.26 1.59 -13.20
N TYR A 31 8.62 0.31 -13.40
CA TYR A 31 8.48 -0.74 -12.39
C TYR A 31 9.03 -0.29 -11.03
N ARG A 32 10.19 0.37 -11.03
CA ARG A 32 10.84 0.84 -9.81
C ARG A 32 9.99 1.83 -9.02
N VAL A 33 9.32 2.79 -9.68
CA VAL A 33 8.44 3.77 -9.01
C VAL A 33 7.15 3.10 -8.49
N VAL A 34 6.57 2.21 -9.31
CA VAL A 34 5.36 1.47 -8.93
C VAL A 34 5.63 0.54 -7.73
N GLU A 35 6.77 -0.16 -7.72
CA GLU A 35 7.22 -0.99 -6.61
C GLU A 35 7.46 -0.15 -5.34
N SER A 36 8.09 1.03 -5.44
CA SER A 36 8.29 1.92 -4.29
C SER A 36 6.98 2.27 -3.60
N TYR A 37 5.91 2.46 -4.37
CA TYR A 37 4.59 2.74 -3.81
C TYR A 37 3.99 1.49 -3.17
N TRP A 38 3.91 0.36 -3.88
CA TRP A 38 3.16 -0.81 -3.41
C TRP A 38 3.88 -1.63 -2.34
N LEU A 39 5.15 -1.97 -2.55
CA LEU A 39 5.94 -2.84 -1.68
C LEU A 39 7.05 -2.07 -0.93
N GLY A 40 7.46 -0.93 -1.47
CA GLY A 40 8.62 -0.19 -1.04
C GLY A 40 9.93 -0.72 -1.62
N ASN A 41 10.90 0.18 -1.80
CA ASN A 41 12.27 -0.12 -2.20
C ASN A 41 13.17 1.08 -1.86
N ASP A 42 14.47 1.00 -2.20
CA ASP A 42 15.47 1.96 -1.74
C ASP A 42 15.29 3.38 -2.30
N THR A 43 14.50 3.58 -3.35
CA THR A 43 14.28 4.95 -3.85
C THR A 43 13.46 5.78 -2.88
N LEU A 44 12.71 5.16 -1.96
CA LEU A 44 12.01 5.84 -0.87
C LEU A 44 12.97 6.56 0.09
N LEU A 45 14.25 6.16 0.15
CA LEU A 45 15.27 6.87 0.95
C LEU A 45 15.51 8.31 0.45
N LYS A 46 15.14 8.62 -0.80
CA LYS A 46 15.22 9.98 -1.34
C LYS A 46 14.10 10.89 -0.83
N ALA A 47 12.97 10.34 -0.37
CA ALA A 47 11.83 11.12 0.08
C ALA A 47 12.11 11.77 1.44
N LYS A 48 11.79 13.06 1.54
CA LYS A 48 11.98 13.88 2.75
C LYS A 48 10.67 14.59 3.10
N ASN A 49 10.51 15.03 4.35
CA ASN A 49 9.31 15.76 4.78
C ASN A 49 9.04 17.02 3.96
N LYS A 50 10.09 17.68 3.45
CA LYS A 50 9.98 18.84 2.56
C LYS A 50 9.29 18.52 1.22
N ASP A 51 9.21 17.24 0.85
CA ASP A 51 8.55 16.80 -0.38
C ASP A 51 7.04 16.55 -0.17
N TYR A 52 6.54 16.50 1.06
CA TYR A 52 5.11 16.27 1.34
C TYR A 52 4.18 17.34 0.69
N PRO A 53 4.51 18.64 0.68
CA PRO A 53 3.73 19.63 -0.06
C PRO A 53 3.61 19.35 -1.57
N VAL A 54 4.58 18.63 -2.16
CA VAL A 54 4.51 18.22 -3.56
C VAL A 54 3.35 17.23 -3.77
N LEU A 55 3.16 16.29 -2.84
CA LEU A 55 2.02 15.36 -2.88
C LEU A 55 0.69 16.11 -2.79
N LEU A 56 0.56 17.05 -1.84
CA LEU A 56 -0.67 17.82 -1.65
C LEU A 56 -1.03 18.68 -2.87
N ASN A 57 -0.03 19.26 -3.52
CA ASN A 57 -0.21 19.95 -4.80
C ASN A 57 -0.69 19.00 -5.90
N PHE A 58 -0.18 17.76 -5.95
CA PHE A 58 -0.69 16.77 -6.90
C PHE A 58 -2.08 16.26 -6.55
N PHE A 59 -2.46 16.16 -5.28
CA PHE A 59 -3.85 15.89 -4.87
C PHE A 59 -4.80 16.98 -5.36
N THR A 60 -4.45 18.24 -5.16
CA THR A 60 -5.24 19.39 -5.65
C THR A 60 -5.43 19.30 -7.16
N LYS A 61 -4.35 19.06 -7.91
CA LYS A 61 -4.40 18.90 -9.38
C LYS A 61 -5.17 17.68 -9.86
N GLN A 62 -5.38 16.68 -9.00
CA GLN A 62 -6.11 15.45 -9.31
C GLN A 62 -7.61 15.57 -8.96
N GLY A 63 -8.03 16.66 -8.31
CA GLY A 63 -9.42 16.88 -7.91
C GLY A 63 -9.77 16.31 -6.54
N VAL A 64 -8.80 16.06 -5.67
CA VAL A 64 -9.09 15.77 -4.25
C VAL A 64 -9.75 17.00 -3.62
N PRO A 65 -10.84 16.86 -2.83
CA PRO A 65 -11.54 18.01 -2.24
C PRO A 65 -10.63 18.92 -1.42
N GLU A 66 -10.80 20.24 -1.57
CA GLU A 66 -9.96 21.25 -0.93
C GLU A 66 -9.93 21.13 0.60
N TRP A 67 -11.09 20.96 1.23
CA TRP A 67 -11.20 20.77 2.68
C TRP A 67 -10.33 19.60 3.18
N PHE A 68 -10.21 18.54 2.38
CA PHE A 68 -9.46 17.36 2.75
C PHE A 68 -7.95 17.57 2.54
N VAL A 69 -7.57 18.26 1.47
CA VAL A 69 -6.18 18.68 1.28
C VAL A 69 -5.73 19.62 2.41
N ASP A 70 -6.60 20.52 2.87
CA ASP A 70 -6.31 21.44 3.97
C ASP A 70 -6.18 20.72 5.32
N GLU A 71 -7.02 19.73 5.59
CA GLU A 71 -6.84 18.83 6.74
C GLU A 71 -5.46 18.13 6.68
N LEU A 72 -5.08 17.59 5.53
CA LEU A 72 -3.77 16.94 5.35
C LEU A 72 -2.58 17.92 5.46
N LYS A 73 -2.80 19.24 5.28
CA LYS A 73 -1.77 20.27 5.52
C LYS A 73 -1.56 20.52 7.02
N THR A 74 -2.61 20.43 7.83
CA THR A 74 -2.52 20.61 9.30
C THR A 74 -2.00 19.34 9.97
N GLU A 75 -2.45 18.16 9.51
CA GLU A 75 -2.01 16.85 9.96
C GLU A 75 -0.71 16.41 9.27
N LYS A 76 0.39 17.11 9.51
CA LYS A 76 1.67 16.75 8.87
C LYS A 76 2.24 15.45 9.44
N PRO A 77 2.72 14.52 8.59
CA PRO A 77 3.35 13.30 9.05
C PRO A 77 4.69 13.60 9.75
N LYS A 78 5.03 12.83 10.79
CA LYS A 78 6.36 12.88 11.43
C LYS A 78 7.49 12.58 10.44
N LYS A 79 7.26 11.62 9.53
CA LYS A 79 8.18 11.25 8.43
C LYS A 79 7.36 10.95 7.18
N PHE A 80 7.75 11.53 6.06
CA PHE A 80 7.10 11.29 4.77
C PHE A 80 7.68 10.03 4.11
N ILE A 81 6.88 8.97 4.07
CA ILE A 81 7.24 7.69 3.46
C ILE A 81 6.16 7.34 2.43
N PRO A 82 6.26 7.75 1.15
CA PRO A 82 5.17 7.68 0.17
C PRO A 82 4.86 6.26 -0.36
N THR A 83 4.59 5.32 0.53
CA THR A 83 4.11 3.97 0.25
C THR A 83 2.58 3.90 0.28
N HIS A 84 2.03 2.80 -0.20
CA HIS A 84 0.61 2.50 -0.13
C HIS A 84 0.12 2.40 1.33
N LEU A 85 0.89 1.77 2.22
CA LEU A 85 0.50 1.71 3.64
C LEU A 85 0.47 3.10 4.29
N PHE A 86 1.42 3.96 3.95
CA PHE A 86 1.40 5.35 4.40
C PHE A 86 0.14 6.06 3.91
N GLN A 87 -0.25 5.89 2.64
CA GLN A 87 -1.53 6.39 2.16
C GLN A 87 -2.71 5.84 2.98
N VAL A 88 -2.78 4.53 3.19
CA VAL A 88 -3.88 3.89 3.91
C VAL A 88 -4.03 4.41 5.35
N LEU A 89 -2.92 4.69 6.04
CA LEU A 89 -2.95 5.10 7.45
C LEU A 89 -2.94 6.63 7.65
N HIS A 90 -2.23 7.37 6.81
CA HIS A 90 -2.09 8.83 6.90
C HIS A 90 -3.22 9.56 6.17
N VAL A 91 -3.46 9.20 4.91
CA VAL A 91 -4.56 9.77 4.12
C VAL A 91 -5.88 9.10 4.52
N GLY A 92 -5.85 7.83 4.90
CA GLY A 92 -7.04 7.08 5.32
C GLY A 92 -7.73 6.45 4.13
N VAL A 93 -7.80 5.11 4.14
CA VAL A 93 -8.54 4.36 3.12
C VAL A 93 -9.99 4.83 3.03
N GLY A 94 -10.47 5.06 1.80
CA GLY A 94 -11.84 5.46 1.53
C GLY A 94 -12.18 6.91 1.91
N ARG A 95 -11.32 7.65 2.63
CA ARG A 95 -11.64 9.03 3.06
C ARG A 95 -11.81 10.00 1.90
N ALA A 96 -10.98 9.87 0.86
CA ALA A 96 -11.05 10.73 -0.32
C ALA A 96 -12.27 10.45 -1.22
N SER A 97 -12.73 9.19 -1.26
CA SER A 97 -13.75 8.71 -2.20
C SER A 97 -15.10 8.41 -1.57
N GLY A 98 -15.17 8.26 -0.24
CA GLY A 98 -16.34 7.74 0.47
C GLY A 98 -16.63 6.25 0.24
N SER A 99 -15.75 5.51 -0.44
CA SER A 99 -16.07 4.16 -0.95
C SER A 99 -16.11 3.06 0.12
N VAL A 100 -15.38 3.24 1.22
CA VAL A 100 -15.34 2.30 2.37
C VAL A 100 -15.14 3.08 3.67
N PRO A 101 -15.62 2.56 4.82
CA PRO A 101 -15.37 3.20 6.12
C PRO A 101 -13.89 3.13 6.51
N TYR A 102 -13.39 4.16 7.19
CA TYR A 102 -12.03 4.17 7.71
C TYR A 102 -11.95 3.43 9.05
N ASN A 103 -11.77 2.10 9.00
CA ASN A 103 -11.66 1.22 10.17
C ASN A 103 -10.58 0.15 9.97
N LEU A 104 -10.31 -0.65 11.02
CA LEU A 104 -9.26 -1.66 11.00
C LEU A 104 -9.46 -2.74 9.92
N GLU A 105 -10.71 -3.07 9.60
CA GLU A 105 -11.01 -4.05 8.55
C GLU A 105 -10.66 -3.48 7.17
N SER A 106 -11.15 -2.28 6.83
CA SER A 106 -10.82 -1.61 5.58
C SER A 106 -9.32 -1.35 5.43
N ILE A 107 -8.64 -0.98 6.52
CA ILE A 107 -7.19 -0.80 6.54
C ILE A 107 -6.48 -2.10 6.18
N ASN A 108 -6.86 -3.22 6.81
CA ASN A 108 -6.26 -4.53 6.52
C ASN A 108 -6.60 -5.02 5.11
N ASN A 109 -7.80 -4.75 4.60
CA ASN A 109 -8.18 -5.11 3.24
C ASN A 109 -7.44 -4.27 2.19
N CYS A 110 -7.16 -2.99 2.49
CA CYS A 110 -6.51 -2.08 1.56
C CYS A 110 -4.98 -2.16 1.63
N MET A 111 -4.34 -2.38 2.77
CA MET A 111 -2.89 -2.56 2.76
C MET A 111 -2.49 -3.81 1.95
N ILE A 112 -1.26 -3.83 1.43
CA ILE A 112 -0.67 -5.06 0.93
C ILE A 112 -0.29 -5.91 2.14
N ARG A 113 -1.08 -6.95 2.43
CA ARG A 113 -0.75 -7.98 3.40
C ARG A 113 0.15 -9.01 2.74
N TRP A 114 1.00 -9.67 3.50
CA TRP A 114 1.85 -10.74 2.98
C TRP A 114 2.06 -11.85 3.98
N GLY A 115 2.23 -13.07 3.51
CA GLY A 115 2.25 -14.22 4.42
C GLY A 115 2.54 -15.53 3.75
N LYS A 116 2.90 -16.52 4.58
CA LYS A 116 3.28 -17.84 4.11
C LYS A 116 2.04 -18.69 3.82
N VAL A 117 2.04 -19.36 2.68
CA VAL A 117 1.04 -20.35 2.31
C VAL A 117 1.25 -21.59 3.18
N GLU A 118 0.24 -21.94 3.95
CA GLU A 118 0.27 -23.11 4.84
C GLU A 118 -0.49 -24.30 4.27
N LYS A 119 -1.50 -24.05 3.41
CA LYS A 119 -2.29 -25.10 2.78
C LYS A 119 -2.84 -24.64 1.44
N VAL A 120 -2.76 -25.50 0.43
CA VAL A 120 -3.42 -25.33 -0.86
C VAL A 120 -4.49 -26.41 -0.99
N ASN A 121 -5.73 -26.01 -1.25
CA ASN A 121 -6.84 -26.89 -1.62
C ASN A 121 -7.28 -26.58 -3.05
N LYS A 122 -8.16 -27.42 -3.63
CA LYS A 122 -8.63 -27.29 -5.04
C LYS A 122 -9.08 -25.88 -5.49
N LYS A 123 -9.63 -25.05 -4.59
CA LYS A 123 -10.16 -23.70 -4.92
C LYS A 123 -9.75 -22.61 -3.93
N THR A 124 -8.93 -22.95 -2.94
CA THR A 124 -8.64 -22.03 -1.82
C THR A 124 -7.23 -22.19 -1.32
N VAL A 125 -6.64 -21.11 -0.84
CA VAL A 125 -5.32 -21.10 -0.21
C VAL A 125 -5.44 -20.56 1.21
N VAL A 126 -4.85 -21.26 2.18
CA VAL A 126 -4.75 -20.82 3.58
C VAL A 126 -3.40 -20.16 3.79
N VAL A 127 -3.42 -18.91 4.26
CA VAL A 127 -2.22 -18.08 4.39
C VAL A 127 -2.11 -17.53 5.81
N SER A 128 -0.91 -17.60 6.39
CA SER A 128 -0.56 -16.93 7.65
C SER A 128 -0.01 -15.53 7.35
N LEU A 129 -0.89 -14.53 7.48
CA LEU A 129 -0.70 -13.18 6.96
C LEU A 129 -0.26 -12.18 8.02
N ASN A 130 0.75 -11.40 7.66
CA ASN A 130 1.06 -10.14 8.30
C ASN A 130 -0.08 -9.17 8.08
N SER A 131 -0.67 -8.76 9.19
CA SER A 131 -1.83 -7.85 9.25
C SER A 131 -1.63 -6.87 10.39
N LEU A 132 -2.52 -5.90 10.54
CA LEU A 132 -2.50 -4.93 11.62
C LEU A 132 -3.57 -5.24 12.66
N LYS A 133 -3.22 -4.97 13.92
CA LYS A 133 -4.13 -4.82 15.04
C LYS A 133 -3.92 -3.46 15.69
N LYS A 134 -4.96 -2.91 16.31
CA LYS A 134 -4.88 -1.66 17.07
C LYS A 134 -4.77 -1.99 18.57
N VAL A 135 -3.69 -1.55 19.22
CA VAL A 135 -3.43 -1.77 20.65
C VAL A 135 -3.15 -0.42 21.31
N LYS A 136 -4.01 0.01 22.25
CA LYS A 136 -3.90 1.32 22.93
C LYS A 136 -3.75 2.49 21.94
N GLY A 137 -4.56 2.51 20.89
CA GLY A 137 -4.52 3.56 19.86
C GLY A 137 -3.48 3.36 18.75
N VAL A 138 -2.47 2.52 18.96
CA VAL A 138 -1.34 2.33 18.03
C VAL A 138 -1.50 1.07 17.18
N TYR A 139 -1.18 1.17 15.89
CA TYR A 139 -1.16 0.01 14.99
C TYR A 139 0.10 -0.83 15.21
N LYS A 140 -0.08 -2.14 15.35
CA LYS A 140 1.00 -3.12 15.44
C LYS A 140 0.77 -4.27 14.47
N ARG A 141 1.86 -4.83 13.94
CA ARG A 141 1.79 -6.06 13.17
C ARG A 141 1.32 -7.23 14.04
N THR A 142 0.58 -8.12 13.42
CA THR A 142 0.14 -9.40 13.96
C THR A 142 0.08 -10.41 12.83
N LEU A 143 0.15 -11.70 13.18
CA LEU A 143 -0.14 -12.77 12.24
C LEU A 143 -1.59 -13.21 12.43
N ILE A 144 -2.30 -13.37 11.32
CA ILE A 144 -3.63 -13.98 11.29
C ILE A 144 -3.68 -15.01 10.18
N LYS A 145 -4.41 -16.10 10.41
CA LYS A 145 -4.65 -17.12 9.41
C LYS A 145 -5.96 -16.81 8.69
N GLU A 146 -5.93 -16.77 7.37
CA GLU A 146 -7.11 -16.51 6.55
C GLU A 146 -7.10 -17.39 5.30
N THR A 147 -8.29 -17.68 4.77
CA THR A 147 -8.48 -18.50 3.57
C THR A 147 -8.95 -17.61 2.44
N PHE A 148 -8.26 -17.68 1.31
CA PHE A 148 -8.58 -16.89 0.12
C PHE A 148 -9.07 -17.80 -1.01
N PRO A 149 -10.06 -17.34 -1.80
CA PRO A 149 -10.36 -17.99 -3.06
C PRO A 149 -9.13 -17.87 -3.97
N PHE A 150 -8.83 -18.96 -4.68
CA PHE A 150 -7.83 -18.95 -5.72
C PHE A 150 -8.55 -18.87 -7.07
N VAL A 151 -8.29 -17.80 -7.82
CA VAL A 151 -8.76 -17.65 -9.19
C VAL A 151 -7.66 -18.16 -10.11
N GLU A 152 -7.94 -19.28 -10.78
CA GLU A 152 -7.04 -19.91 -11.74
C GLU A 152 -6.65 -18.89 -12.83
N GLY A 153 -5.35 -18.74 -13.09
CA GLY A 153 -4.80 -17.83 -14.10
C GLY A 153 -4.44 -16.41 -13.63
N PHE A 154 -4.81 -15.99 -12.40
CA PHE A 154 -4.40 -14.67 -11.89
C PHE A 154 -3.00 -14.69 -11.25
N VAL A 155 -2.73 -15.73 -10.46
CA VAL A 155 -1.40 -16.10 -9.96
C VAL A 155 -1.30 -17.59 -10.20
N THR A 156 -0.33 -18.08 -10.96
CA THR A 156 -0.18 -19.51 -11.21
C THR A 156 0.79 -20.12 -10.20
N ASP A 157 0.73 -21.44 -10.04
CA ASP A 157 1.78 -22.23 -9.37
C ASP A 157 2.00 -21.88 -7.89
N ILE A 158 0.94 -21.54 -7.14
CA ILE A 158 1.03 -21.33 -5.70
C ILE A 158 1.24 -22.68 -4.98
N GLU A 159 2.32 -22.77 -4.21
CA GLU A 159 2.68 -23.96 -3.44
C GLU A 159 2.71 -23.69 -1.93
N VAL A 160 2.64 -24.76 -1.15
CA VAL A 160 2.88 -24.68 0.30
C VAL A 160 4.33 -24.29 0.55
N GLY A 161 4.54 -23.19 1.25
CA GLY A 161 5.88 -22.62 1.47
C GLY A 161 6.04 -21.22 0.91
N ASP A 162 5.32 -20.90 -0.16
CA ASP A 162 5.37 -19.59 -0.81
C ASP A 162 4.96 -18.48 0.13
N THR A 163 5.52 -17.29 -0.10
CA THR A 163 5.00 -16.07 0.52
C THR A 163 4.22 -15.28 -0.50
N VAL A 164 2.93 -15.07 -0.26
CA VAL A 164 2.05 -14.36 -1.18
C VAL A 164 1.68 -12.98 -0.65
N ALA A 165 1.47 -12.04 -1.57
CA ALA A 165 0.85 -10.74 -1.30
C ALA A 165 -0.66 -10.82 -1.51
N VAL A 166 -1.40 -10.20 -0.60
CA VAL A 166 -2.87 -10.13 -0.60
C VAL A 166 -3.32 -8.68 -0.54
N HIS A 167 -4.25 -8.30 -1.42
CA HIS A 167 -4.89 -7.00 -1.47
C HIS A 167 -6.37 -7.18 -1.80
N TRP A 168 -7.26 -6.53 -1.07
CA TRP A 168 -8.73 -6.67 -1.20
C TRP A 168 -9.21 -8.14 -1.22
N LYS A 169 -8.69 -8.94 -0.28
CA LYS A 169 -8.99 -10.38 -0.13
C LYS A 169 -8.70 -11.21 -1.40
N GLN A 170 -7.77 -10.75 -2.24
CA GLN A 170 -7.27 -11.46 -3.41
C GLN A 170 -5.76 -11.65 -3.30
N ILE A 171 -5.27 -12.84 -3.61
CA ILE A 171 -3.84 -13.07 -3.78
C ILE A 171 -3.43 -12.42 -5.10
N VAL A 172 -2.49 -11.47 -5.04
CA VAL A 172 -2.08 -10.66 -6.20
C VAL A 172 -0.71 -11.02 -6.74
N LYS A 173 0.13 -11.71 -5.94
CA LYS A 173 1.52 -12.00 -6.31
C LYS A 173 2.17 -13.04 -5.38
N ILE A 174 3.06 -13.88 -5.92
CA ILE A 174 4.07 -14.61 -5.14
C ILE A 174 5.31 -13.72 -4.98
N LEU A 175 5.71 -13.46 -3.73
CA LEU A 175 6.81 -12.57 -3.40
C LEU A 175 8.14 -13.32 -3.34
N ASN A 176 9.18 -12.72 -3.91
CA ASN A 176 10.56 -13.18 -3.70
C ASN A 176 11.13 -12.67 -2.35
N GLU A 177 12.29 -13.19 -1.95
CA GLU A 177 12.92 -12.85 -0.67
C GLU A 177 13.19 -11.35 -0.49
N GLU A 178 13.64 -10.67 -1.56
CA GLU A 178 13.96 -9.24 -1.51
C GLU A 178 12.69 -8.40 -1.31
N GLU A 179 11.59 -8.77 -1.95
CA GLU A 179 10.29 -8.11 -1.76
C GLU A 179 9.76 -8.30 -0.35
N ILE A 180 9.91 -9.51 0.22
CA ILE A 180 9.53 -9.80 1.61
C ILE A 180 10.32 -8.93 2.58
N LYS A 181 11.64 -8.79 2.38
CA LYS A 181 12.50 -7.92 3.20
C LYS A 181 12.05 -6.47 3.10
N LYS A 182 11.82 -5.96 1.89
CA LYS A 182 11.43 -4.56 1.63
C LYS A 182 10.06 -4.23 2.21
N ILE A 183 9.02 -5.03 1.91
CA ILE A 183 7.67 -4.77 2.42
C ILE A 183 7.63 -4.82 3.95
N THR A 184 8.39 -5.75 4.55
CA THR A 184 8.51 -5.84 6.00
C THR A 184 9.19 -4.61 6.58
N TYR A 185 10.33 -4.18 6.01
CA TYR A 185 11.07 -3.01 6.45
C TYR A 185 10.22 -1.74 6.35
N TRP A 186 9.67 -1.46 5.18
CA TRP A 186 8.90 -0.23 4.93
C TRP A 186 7.59 -0.19 5.70
N THR A 187 6.92 -1.34 5.89
CA THR A 187 5.76 -1.42 6.79
C THR A 187 6.14 -1.02 8.20
N ASN A 188 7.23 -1.56 8.74
CA ASN A 188 7.68 -1.22 10.09
C ASN A 188 8.07 0.26 10.21
N GLU A 189 8.72 0.83 9.19
CA GLU A 189 9.05 2.25 9.14
C GLU A 189 7.80 3.14 9.13
N VAL A 190 6.77 2.82 8.33
CA VAL A 190 5.51 3.56 8.35
C VAL A 190 4.83 3.48 9.71
N LEU A 191 4.75 2.30 10.32
CA LEU A 191 4.10 2.12 11.62
C LEU A 191 4.73 2.94 12.76
N LYS A 192 6.04 3.23 12.68
CA LYS A 192 6.73 4.12 13.64
C LYS A 192 6.33 5.60 13.50
N THR A 193 5.70 5.98 12.38
CA THR A 193 5.47 7.38 12.00
C THR A 193 4.02 7.82 12.18
N VAL A 194 3.08 6.87 12.13
CA VAL A 194 1.63 7.07 12.25
C VAL A 194 1.08 6.71 13.64
N SER A 195 1.98 6.53 14.61
CA SER A 195 1.70 6.29 16.04
C SER A 195 1.74 7.57 16.87
#